data_AF-A0A3T1AY02-F1
#
_entry.id   AF-A0A3T1AY02-F1
#
_cell.length_a   1.000
_cell.length_b   1.000
_cell.length_c   1.000
_cell.angle_alpha   90.00
_cell.angle_beta   90.00
_cell.angle_gamma   90.00
#
_symmetry.space_group_name_H-M   'P 1'
#
loop_
_entity.id
_entity.type
_entity.pdbx_description
1 polymer ?
#
loop_
_entity_poly.entity_id
_entity_poly.type
_entity_poly.pdbx_seq_one_letter_code
_entity_poly.pdbx_strand_id
1 'polypeptide(L)'
;MACRIPVRRGGDCLRVAVDGPDGSGKTTFADELAAAVRALGRPVVRVSLDDFHHVRAVRYRQGRESPEGFWRDSYDYQRFRDGVLDPFAPGGTRRYRPLAHDLGTDVTAKRMARRDGTNPDPAHPAMRRYVEAQRIYFAACSPQQRADILIDNEDLETQRIIRTTS
;
A
#
# COMPACT_ATOMS: atom_id res chain seq x y z
N MET A 1 11.07 -9.27 -13.33
CA MET A 1 10.12 -9.56 -12.23
C MET A 1 8.71 -9.91 -12.71
N ALA A 2 8.09 -9.16 -13.63
CA ALA A 2 6.72 -9.44 -14.09
C ALA A 2 6.49 -10.87 -14.63
N CYS A 3 7.49 -11.48 -15.29
CA CYS A 3 7.42 -12.87 -15.76
C CYS A 3 7.33 -13.92 -14.64
N ARG A 4 7.72 -13.58 -13.40
CA ARG A 4 7.61 -14.44 -12.22
C ARG A 4 6.21 -14.42 -11.59
N ILE A 5 5.34 -13.51 -12.02
CA ILE A 5 3.95 -13.49 -11.57
C ILE A 5 3.21 -14.68 -12.22
N PRO A 6 2.75 -15.66 -11.44
CA PRO A 6 2.12 -16.86 -11.99
C PRO A 6 0.83 -16.51 -12.72
N VAL A 7 0.49 -17.27 -13.76
CA VAL A 7 -0.83 -17.20 -14.39
C VAL A 7 -1.75 -18.15 -13.64
N ARG A 8 -2.79 -17.62 -13.00
CA ARG A 8 -3.85 -18.47 -12.45
C ARG A 8 -4.78 -18.92 -13.59
N ARG A 9 -5.08 -20.22 -13.64
CA ARG A 9 -6.05 -20.80 -14.57
C ARG A 9 -7.44 -20.78 -13.94
N GLY A 10 -8.46 -20.61 -14.78
CA GLY A 10 -9.88 -20.71 -14.38
C GLY A 10 -10.31 -19.58 -13.47
N GLY A 11 -10.88 -18.49 -14.04
CA GLY A 11 -11.70 -17.52 -13.30
C GLY A 11 -11.10 -16.79 -12.09
N ASP A 12 -9.91 -17.11 -11.63
CA ASP A 12 -9.34 -16.55 -10.41
C ASP A 12 -8.49 -15.31 -10.72
N CYS A 13 -8.64 -14.28 -9.89
CA CYS A 13 -7.78 -13.11 -9.95
C CYS A 13 -6.57 -13.32 -9.03
N LEU A 14 -5.36 -13.29 -9.62
CA LEU A 14 -4.16 -13.22 -8.80
C LEU A 14 -4.07 -11.83 -8.15
N ARG A 15 -3.95 -11.81 -6.83
CA ARG A 15 -3.78 -10.60 -6.04
C ARG A 15 -2.31 -10.50 -5.64
N VAL A 16 -1.69 -9.36 -5.90
CA VAL A 16 -0.30 -9.05 -5.56
C VAL A 16 -0.31 -7.81 -4.68
N ALA A 17 0.29 -7.92 -3.49
CA ALA A 17 0.46 -6.81 -2.57
C ALA A 17 1.90 -6.29 -2.62
N VAL A 18 2.08 -4.97 -2.59
CA VAL A 18 3.37 -4.30 -2.45
C VAL A 18 3.33 -3.56 -1.11
N ASP A 19 4.18 -3.98 -0.18
CA ASP A 19 4.27 -3.42 1.17
C ASP A 19 5.68 -2.90 1.47
N GLY A 20 5.78 -1.91 2.35
CA GLY A 20 7.03 -1.26 2.72
C GLY A 20 6.83 0.06 3.46
N PRO A 21 7.88 0.62 4.06
CA PRO A 21 7.79 1.87 4.82
C PRO A 21 7.48 3.08 3.92
N ASP A 22 7.00 4.16 4.53
CA ASP A 22 6.74 5.40 3.81
C ASP A 22 7.99 5.95 3.12
N GLY A 23 7.88 6.35 1.86
CA GLY A 23 9.00 6.86 1.07
C GLY A 23 9.87 5.79 0.40
N SER A 24 9.60 4.49 0.59
CA SER A 24 10.41 3.41 0.02
C SER A 24 10.21 3.15 -1.48
N GLY A 25 9.56 4.05 -2.23
CA GLY A 25 9.32 3.87 -3.67
C GLY A 25 8.19 2.91 -4.06
N LYS A 26 7.35 2.46 -3.10
CA LYS A 26 6.26 1.49 -3.35
C LYS A 26 5.35 1.85 -4.52
N THR A 27 4.97 3.13 -4.61
CA THR A 27 4.07 3.62 -5.65
C THR A 27 4.68 3.45 -7.03
N THR A 28 5.91 3.94 -7.19
CA THR A 28 6.70 3.79 -8.43
C THR A 28 6.84 2.32 -8.81
N PHE A 29 7.30 1.47 -7.89
CA PHE A 29 7.48 0.05 -8.14
C PHE A 29 6.17 -0.65 -8.54
N ALA A 30 5.07 -0.37 -7.86
CA ALA A 30 3.78 -0.99 -8.15
C ALA A 30 3.23 -0.55 -9.52
N ASP A 31 3.48 0.70 -9.94
CA ASP A 31 3.05 1.22 -11.23
C ASP A 31 3.89 0.64 -12.37
N GLU A 32 5.21 0.53 -12.19
CA GLU A 32 6.14 -0.15 -13.11
C GLU A 32 5.80 -1.63 -13.25
N LEU A 33 5.54 -2.33 -12.14
CA LEU A 33 5.12 -3.73 -12.15
C LEU A 33 3.82 -3.91 -12.94
N ALA A 34 2.84 -3.04 -12.71
CA ALA A 34 1.58 -3.06 -13.44
C ALA A 34 1.78 -2.82 -14.94
N ALA A 35 2.62 -1.85 -15.33
CA ALA A 35 2.96 -1.59 -16.73
C ALA A 35 3.65 -2.80 -17.38
N ALA A 36 4.63 -3.41 -16.71
CA ALA A 36 5.33 -4.58 -17.21
C ALA A 36 4.42 -5.79 -17.39
N VAL A 37 3.46 -6.02 -16.49
CA VAL A 37 2.47 -7.11 -16.62
C VAL A 37 1.50 -6.85 -17.77
N ARG A 38 1.06 -5.60 -17.97
CA ARG A 38 0.23 -5.22 -19.13
C ARG A 38 0.97 -5.42 -20.45
N ALA A 39 2.26 -5.11 -20.50
CA ALA A 39 3.10 -5.35 -21.69
C ALA A 39 3.20 -6.84 -22.06
N LEU A 40 2.98 -7.75 -21.11
CA LEU A 40 2.85 -9.19 -21.35
C LEU A 40 1.44 -9.62 -21.81
N GLY A 41 0.56 -8.67 -22.14
CA GLY A 41 -0.80 -8.92 -22.61
C GLY A 41 -1.80 -9.32 -21.51
N ARG A 42 -1.46 -9.12 -20.24
CA ARG A 42 -2.30 -9.54 -19.10
C ARG A 42 -3.08 -8.34 -18.53
N PRO A 43 -4.40 -8.47 -18.29
CA PRO A 43 -5.18 -7.42 -17.62
C PRO A 43 -4.68 -7.16 -16.20
N VAL A 44 -4.58 -5.88 -15.81
CA VAL A 44 -4.14 -5.47 -14.47
C VAL A 44 -5.03 -4.37 -13.93
N VAL A 45 -5.56 -4.59 -12.73
CA VAL A 45 -6.19 -3.57 -11.90
C VAL A 45 -5.18 -3.13 -10.84
N ARG A 46 -4.90 -1.82 -10.80
CA ARG A 46 -3.98 -1.20 -9.84
C ARG A 46 -4.79 -0.37 -8.86
N VAL A 47 -4.68 -0.68 -7.57
CA VAL A 47 -5.37 0.03 -6.48
C VAL A 47 -4.36 0.38 -5.39
N SER A 48 -4.45 1.57 -4.81
CA SER A 48 -3.66 1.96 -3.64
C SER A 48 -4.52 1.96 -2.38
N LEU A 49 -3.95 1.52 -1.25
CA LEU A 49 -4.59 1.67 0.05
C LEU A 49 -4.73 3.16 0.43
N ASP A 50 -3.90 4.04 -0.15
CA ASP A 50 -3.99 5.50 0.04
C ASP A 50 -5.35 6.07 -0.38
N ASP A 51 -6.04 5.43 -1.33
CA ASP A 51 -7.38 5.82 -1.79
C ASP A 51 -8.49 5.43 -0.79
N PHE A 52 -8.13 4.74 0.29
CA PHE A 52 -9.01 4.22 1.33
C PHE A 52 -8.70 4.78 2.72
N HIS A 53 -8.13 5.98 2.79
CA HIS A 53 -7.98 6.67 4.07
C HIS A 53 -9.32 7.05 4.68
N HIS A 54 -9.43 6.92 6.01
CA HIS A 54 -10.52 7.54 6.74
C HIS A 54 -10.48 9.08 6.63
N VAL A 55 -11.64 9.71 6.83
CA VAL A 55 -11.76 11.17 6.94
C VAL A 55 -10.92 11.72 8.11
N ARG A 56 -10.51 13.00 8.04
CA ARG A 56 -9.63 13.61 9.06
C ARG A 56 -10.15 13.48 10.48
N ALA A 57 -11.46 13.63 10.68
CA ALA A 57 -12.09 13.53 11.99
C ALA A 57 -11.79 12.18 12.66
N VAL A 58 -11.75 11.09 11.88
CA VAL A 58 -11.39 9.75 12.38
C VAL A 58 -9.88 9.63 12.53
N ARG A 59 -9.10 10.01 11.52
CA ARG A 59 -7.62 9.88 11.54
C ARG A 59 -6.96 10.61 12.69
N TYR A 60 -7.54 11.70 13.18
CA TYR A 60 -6.97 12.55 14.23
C TYR A 60 -7.74 12.50 15.55
N ARG A 61 -8.69 11.55 15.71
CA ARG A 61 -9.47 11.42 16.94
C ARG A 61 -8.62 11.14 18.19
N GLN A 62 -7.44 10.55 18.00
CA GLN A 62 -6.44 10.29 19.06
C GLN A 62 -5.39 11.41 19.17
N GLY A 63 -5.61 12.55 18.50
CA GLY A 63 -4.64 13.64 18.40
C GLY A 63 -3.85 13.58 17.09
N ARG A 64 -3.55 14.77 16.54
CA ARG A 64 -2.90 14.91 15.22
C ARG A 64 -1.50 14.29 15.16
N GLU A 65 -0.79 14.26 16.28
CA GLU A 65 0.58 13.73 16.37
C GLU A 65 0.64 12.29 16.90
N SER A 66 -0.50 11.64 17.18
CA SER A 66 -0.52 10.29 17.76
C SER A 66 -0.02 9.24 16.77
N PRO A 67 1.04 8.49 17.12
CA PRO A 67 1.47 7.32 16.37
C PRO A 67 0.42 6.20 16.36
N GLU A 68 -0.25 5.97 17.49
CA GLU A 68 -1.31 4.95 17.61
C GLU A 68 -2.50 5.29 16.71
N GLY A 69 -2.87 6.57 16.66
CA GLY A 69 -3.88 7.08 15.73
C GLY A 69 -3.46 6.92 14.27
N PHE A 70 -2.18 7.18 13.93
CA PHE A 70 -1.68 6.92 12.58
C PHE A 70 -1.74 5.43 12.22
N TRP A 71 -1.37 4.54 13.14
CA TRP A 71 -1.42 3.09 12.92
C TRP A 71 -2.84 2.56 12.80
N ARG A 72 -3.74 2.93 13.72
CA ARG A 72 -5.08 2.33 13.84
C ARG A 72 -6.13 3.01 12.98
N ASP A 73 -6.01 4.32 12.75
CA ASP A 73 -7.11 5.14 12.26
C ASP A 73 -6.87 5.71 10.86
N SER A 74 -5.71 5.47 10.24
CA SER A 74 -5.40 6.03 8.92
C SER A 74 -6.29 5.48 7.82
N TYR A 75 -6.49 4.16 7.79
CA TYR A 75 -7.11 3.44 6.66
C TYR A 75 -8.42 2.76 7.04
N ASP A 76 -9.40 2.84 6.14
CA ASP A 76 -10.65 2.10 6.18
C ASP A 76 -10.46 0.71 5.56
N TYR A 77 -9.83 -0.18 6.33
CA TYR A 77 -9.54 -1.55 5.88
C TYR A 77 -10.82 -2.33 5.55
N GLN A 78 -11.93 -2.06 6.23
CA GLN A 78 -13.21 -2.71 5.93
C GLN A 78 -13.70 -2.30 4.55
N ARG A 79 -13.73 -1.00 4.24
CA ARG A 79 -14.15 -0.53 2.92
C ARG A 79 -13.21 -0.97 1.80
N PHE A 80 -11.92 -1.08 2.07
CA PHE A 80 -10.96 -1.65 1.13
C PHE A 80 -11.24 -3.14 0.86
N ARG A 81 -11.53 -3.92 1.91
CA ARG A 81 -11.92 -5.32 1.76
C ARG A 81 -13.18 -5.49 0.92
N ASP A 82 -14.26 -4.83 1.32
CA ASP A 82 -15.58 -4.95 0.69
C ASP A 82 -15.56 -4.43 -0.76
N GLY A 83 -14.81 -3.35 -1.01
CA GLY A 83 -14.76 -2.67 -2.30
C GLY A 83 -13.73 -3.22 -3.29
N VAL A 84 -12.73 -3.96 -2.81
CA VAL A 84 -11.58 -4.40 -3.63
C VAL A 84 -11.25 -5.87 -3.41
N LEU A 85 -10.88 -6.27 -2.19
CA LEU A 85 -10.35 -7.62 -1.96
C LEU A 85 -11.40 -8.72 -2.18
N ASP A 86 -12.64 -8.49 -1.76
CA ASP A 86 -13.74 -9.45 -1.90
C ASP A 86 -14.21 -9.55 -3.36
N PRO A 87 -14.39 -8.44 -4.13
CA PRO A 87 -14.64 -8.51 -5.57
C PRO A 87 -13.59 -9.27 -6.38
N PHE A 88 -12.33 -9.31 -5.92
CA PHE A 88 -11.22 -10.05 -6.56
C PHE A 88 -10.89 -11.38 -5.87
N ALA A 89 -11.68 -11.82 -4.89
CA ALA A 89 -11.55 -13.17 -4.32
C ALA A 89 -12.01 -14.25 -5.34
N PRO A 90 -11.66 -15.53 -5.14
CA PRO A 90 -12.22 -16.63 -5.94
C PRO A 90 -13.76 -16.58 -5.94
N GLY A 91 -14.38 -16.64 -7.12
CA GLY A 91 -15.83 -16.48 -7.29
C GLY A 91 -16.37 -15.04 -7.16
N GLY A 92 -15.49 -14.04 -6.96
CA GLY A 92 -15.84 -12.64 -6.84
C GLY A 92 -16.37 -12.00 -8.13
N THR A 93 -17.03 -10.85 -7.97
CA THR A 93 -17.78 -10.19 -9.05
C THR A 93 -16.91 -9.46 -10.07
N ARG A 94 -15.65 -9.16 -9.73
CA ARG A 94 -14.75 -8.24 -10.45
C ARG A 94 -15.27 -6.80 -10.61
N ARG A 95 -16.37 -6.44 -9.94
CA ARG A 95 -16.87 -5.06 -9.88
C ARG A 95 -16.31 -4.43 -8.60
N TYR A 96 -15.31 -3.58 -8.76
CA TYR A 96 -14.57 -3.00 -7.65
C TYR A 96 -14.80 -1.49 -7.56
N ARG A 97 -14.50 -0.92 -6.39
CA ARG A 97 -14.46 0.51 -6.15
C ARG A 97 -12.99 0.95 -6.06
N PRO A 98 -12.52 1.93 -6.83
CA PRO A 98 -11.12 2.35 -6.79
C PRO A 98 -10.79 3.32 -5.64
N LEU A 99 -11.81 3.91 -5.00
CA LEU A 99 -11.64 4.91 -3.94
C LEU A 99 -12.75 4.84 -2.88
N ALA A 100 -12.42 5.25 -1.66
CA ALA A 100 -13.35 5.27 -0.54
C ALA A 100 -14.28 6.50 -0.51
N HIS A 101 -13.81 7.72 -0.76
CA HIS A 101 -14.62 8.91 -0.42
C HIS A 101 -14.85 9.87 -1.59
N ASP A 102 -16.07 10.44 -1.64
CA ASP A 102 -16.46 11.51 -2.56
C ASP A 102 -16.04 12.90 -2.02
N LEU A 103 -15.87 13.88 -2.92
CA LEU A 103 -15.11 15.14 -2.80
C LEU A 103 -15.48 16.12 -1.67
N GLY A 104 -16.48 15.83 -0.83
CA GLY A 104 -17.01 16.77 0.18
C GLY A 104 -16.25 16.86 1.51
N THR A 105 -15.43 15.87 1.89
CA THR A 105 -14.95 15.74 3.29
C THR A 105 -13.44 15.49 3.44
N ASP A 106 -12.62 16.33 2.81
CA ASP A 106 -11.13 16.33 2.85
C ASP A 106 -10.42 15.40 1.87
N VAL A 107 -10.00 15.98 0.74
CA VAL A 107 -9.04 15.43 -0.24
C VAL A 107 -7.86 14.73 0.46
N THR A 108 -7.93 13.40 0.55
CA THR A 108 -6.97 12.55 1.26
C THR A 108 -5.84 12.04 0.36
N ALA A 109 -6.10 11.84 -0.93
CA ALA A 109 -5.11 11.25 -1.86
C ALA A 109 -4.06 12.26 -2.39
N LYS A 110 -4.46 13.50 -2.72
CA LYS A 110 -3.55 14.45 -3.41
C LYS A 110 -2.43 15.04 -2.55
N ARG A 111 -2.52 14.97 -1.21
CA ARG A 111 -1.50 15.58 -0.32
C ARG A 111 -0.34 14.66 0.03
N MET A 112 -0.54 13.34 0.05
CA MET A 112 0.55 12.39 0.37
C MET A 112 1.45 12.12 -0.85
N ALA A 113 0.89 12.18 -2.06
CA ALA A 113 1.65 12.06 -3.31
C ALA A 113 2.57 13.27 -3.61
N ARG A 114 2.36 14.42 -2.95
CA ARG A 114 3.16 15.65 -3.13
C ARG A 114 4.10 15.88 -1.94
N ARG A 115 4.95 14.88 -1.63
CA ARG A 115 5.99 15.03 -0.60
C ARG A 115 7.11 15.95 -1.09
N ASP A 116 6.88 17.25 -0.98
CA ASP A 116 7.95 18.27 -1.02
C ASP A 116 8.21 18.89 0.37
N GLY A 117 7.52 18.44 1.43
CA GLY A 117 7.53 19.14 2.74
C GLY A 117 7.71 18.29 4.01
N THR A 118 7.86 16.97 3.92
CA THR A 118 8.24 16.14 5.08
C THR A 118 9.75 16.11 5.21
N ASN A 119 10.26 16.31 6.42
CA ASN A 119 11.70 16.25 6.67
C ASN A 119 12.22 14.85 6.31
N PRO A 120 13.26 14.71 5.45
CA PRO A 120 13.80 13.42 5.08
C PRO A 120 14.49 12.70 6.25
N ASP A 121 14.89 13.41 7.30
CA ASP A 121 15.50 12.83 8.49
C ASP A 121 14.43 12.12 9.35
N PRO A 122 14.48 10.78 9.49
CA PRO A 122 13.55 10.05 10.34
C PRO A 122 13.70 10.38 11.83
N ALA A 123 14.84 10.92 12.27
CA ALA A 123 15.03 11.38 13.64
C ALA A 123 14.39 12.75 13.91
N HIS A 124 13.95 13.48 12.88
CA HIS A 124 13.34 14.79 13.05
C HIS A 124 12.03 14.71 13.85
N PRO A 125 11.77 15.61 14.82
CA PRO A 125 10.56 15.54 15.66
C PRO A 125 9.24 15.48 14.89
N ALA A 126 9.15 16.17 13.75
CA ALA A 126 7.96 16.13 12.88
C ALA A 126 7.70 14.75 12.22
N MET A 127 8.69 13.85 12.24
CA MET A 127 8.58 12.49 11.72
C MET A 127 8.15 11.47 12.78
N ARG A 128 8.16 11.85 14.07
CA ARG A 128 7.85 10.96 15.20
C ARG A 128 6.54 10.18 15.00
N ARG A 129 5.48 10.87 14.55
CA ARG A 129 4.18 10.25 14.29
C ARG A 129 4.29 9.05 13.34
N TYR A 130 5.03 9.21 12.24
CA TYR A 130 5.18 8.20 11.19
C TYR A 130 6.14 7.09 11.63
N VAL A 131 7.28 7.47 12.21
CA VAL A 131 8.33 6.52 12.62
C VAL A 131 7.85 5.60 13.73
N GLU A 132 7.21 6.14 14.77
CA GLU A 132 6.71 5.31 15.86
C GLU A 132 5.53 4.43 15.41
N ALA A 133 4.66 4.92 14.53
CA ALA A 133 3.58 4.10 13.98
C ALA A 133 4.11 2.95 13.10
N GLN A 134 5.16 3.22 12.31
CA GLN A 134 5.86 2.20 11.54
C GLN A 134 6.50 1.14 12.44
N ARG A 135 7.05 1.52 13.60
CA ARG A 135 7.56 0.57 14.61
C ARG A 135 6.45 -0.31 15.17
N ILE A 136 5.30 0.28 15.52
CA ILE A 136 4.11 -0.47 15.95
C ILE A 136 3.71 -1.49 14.88
N TYR A 137 3.66 -1.08 13.61
CA TYR A 137 3.34 -1.96 12.48
C TYR A 137 4.31 -3.13 12.38
N PHE A 138 5.63 -2.87 12.37
CA PHE A 138 6.63 -3.93 12.24
C PHE A 138 6.57 -4.92 13.41
N ALA A 139 6.39 -4.43 14.63
CA ALA A 139 6.26 -5.28 15.80
C ALA A 139 4.98 -6.13 15.77
N ALA A 140 3.84 -5.54 15.36
CA ALA A 140 2.55 -6.21 15.36
C ALA A 140 2.36 -7.19 14.19
N CYS A 141 2.95 -6.90 13.03
CA CYS A 141 2.68 -7.64 11.79
C CYS A 141 3.86 -8.45 11.25
N SER A 142 5.10 -8.14 11.65
CA SER A 142 6.33 -8.77 11.15
C SER A 142 6.30 -8.98 9.62
N PRO A 143 6.01 -7.92 8.81
CA PRO A 143 5.73 -8.05 7.39
C PRO A 143 6.87 -8.69 6.60
N GLN A 144 8.12 -8.45 7.01
CA GLN A 144 9.28 -9.06 6.36
C GLN A 144 9.29 -10.58 6.48
N GLN A 145 8.65 -11.17 7.50
CA GLN A 145 8.55 -12.63 7.65
C GLN A 145 7.39 -13.19 6.82
N ARG A 146 6.32 -12.40 6.67
CA ARG A 146 5.08 -12.79 5.96
C ARG A 146 5.16 -12.63 4.45
N ALA A 147 6.06 -11.80 3.94
CA ALA A 147 6.19 -11.56 2.50
C ALA A 147 6.66 -12.83 1.78
N ASP A 148 6.09 -13.12 0.60
CA ASP A 148 6.58 -14.21 -0.25
C ASP A 148 7.89 -13.84 -0.94
N ILE A 149 8.05 -12.55 -1.27
CA ILE A 149 9.23 -11.98 -1.91
C ILE A 149 9.66 -10.76 -1.12
N LEU A 150 10.94 -10.70 -0.77
CA LEU A 150 11.55 -9.52 -0.16
C LEU A 150 12.51 -8.89 -1.17
N ILE A 151 12.34 -7.59 -1.39
CA ILE A 151 13.13 -6.79 -2.33
C ILE A 151 13.89 -5.77 -1.50
N ASP A 152 15.20 -5.74 -1.69
CA ASP A 152 16.06 -4.66 -1.25
C ASP A 152 15.97 -3.52 -2.29
N ASN A 153 15.63 -2.33 -1.79
CA ASN A 153 15.41 -1.11 -2.56
C ASN A 153 16.28 0.04 -2.03
N GLU A 154 17.41 -0.26 -1.36
CA GLU A 154 18.40 0.75 -0.94
C GLU A 154 18.96 1.52 -2.14
N ASP A 155 19.09 0.86 -3.29
CA ASP A 155 19.45 1.45 -4.57
C ASP A 155 18.32 1.23 -5.59
N LEU A 156 17.65 2.31 -5.98
CA LEU A 156 16.54 2.28 -6.94
C LEU A 156 16.99 1.88 -8.35
N GLU A 157 18.27 2.08 -8.69
CA GLU A 157 18.84 1.66 -9.97
C GLU A 157 19.22 0.17 -9.95
N THR A 158 19.51 -0.39 -8.77
CA THR A 158 19.92 -1.79 -8.59
C THR A 158 19.08 -2.57 -7.58
N GLN A 159 17.76 -2.60 -7.77
CA GLN A 159 16.84 -3.42 -6.95
C GLN A 159 17.22 -4.91 -6.94
N ARG A 160 17.27 -5.52 -5.76
CA ARG A 160 17.65 -6.93 -5.59
C ARG A 160 16.58 -7.72 -4.87
N ILE A 161 16.28 -8.91 -5.36
CA ILE A 161 15.46 -9.87 -4.63
C ILE A 161 16.36 -10.57 -3.62
N ILE A 162 16.09 -10.37 -2.33
CA ILE A 162 16.89 -10.92 -1.23
C ILE A 162 16.24 -12.16 -0.61
N ARG A 163 14.93 -12.38 -0.82
CA ARG A 163 14.23 -13.60 -0.39
C ARG A 163 13.09 -13.94 -1.32
N THR A 164 12.89 -15.24 -1.57
CA THR A 164 11.69 -15.82 -2.17
C THR A 164 11.30 -17.07 -1.40
N THR A 165 10.06 -17.21 -0.96
CA THR A 165 9.52 -18.49 -0.49
C THR A 165 9.04 -19.32 -1.67
N SER A 166 9.37 -20.62 -1.66
CA SER A 166 8.98 -21.60 -2.71
C SER A 166 7.52 -22.02 -2.59
#